data_AF-A0A401GXZ1-F1
#
_entry.id   AF-A0A401GXZ1-F1
#
_cell.length_a   1.000
_cell.length_b   1.000
_cell.length_c   1.000
_cell.angle_alpha   90.00
_cell.angle_beta   90.00
_cell.angle_gamma   90.00
#
_symmetry.space_group_name_H-M   'P 1'
#
loop_
_entity.id
_entity.type
_entity.pdbx_description
1 polymer ?
#
loop_
_entity_poly.entity_id
_entity_poly.type
_entity_poly.pdbx_seq_one_letter_code
_entity_poly.pdbx_strand_id
1 'polypeptide(L)'
;MQGPFTLPEVTLSDTVFALCGSAVVVYLIFKRYEPINFFVHLPLLTIPPTLALPLLLQLLAPLQAVFISFSVYYATIVLSVVLYRLSPFHPLAQYPGPFLLKVSKCVMGWFAFQGRTHTYVHELHQLYGDIVRIGPNEVSIRDTTAIIPLMGSLGLPRGSNWRARGMYPSIPSLVSITNHAEHAERRKPWNRAFNSAALKGYEDIIARRATQLVENIARRGKVDLGTWFSWFSFDFMSDMAFGGGSEMMRDGDNASIWSQLESALKWAALLGHIPWLGAYARSVPGIGEGLKRIDAFGTQRATLRVKNGSLSRDLFHHLNGEDGKAGTQPPLELVVADGTLAVIAGSDTTTGVLTNLFFCLLRHPESYVRLQAEVDKFCPLGENALNTKHLGDMVYLNAVLNEALRLYPAGPSGSQRTTGKGHGGKFVGPYYLPEETNASIHTWSVHRDARNFSMPDKFWPERWLIAEDLVLQAQTPGLGLTRRHTTTASGRLWFARRGSCRCWWSVDLASECSGHVWFSSQISSDLGVRYLIMLASRIPPSWWNEAWL
;
A
#
# COMPACT_ATOMS: atom_id res chain seq x y z
N MET A 1 -1.33 76.43 -16.63
CA MET A 1 -0.17 75.52 -16.78
C MET A 1 -0.14 74.63 -15.55
N GLN A 2 -0.67 73.41 -15.66
CA GLN A 2 -0.53 72.40 -14.61
C GLN A 2 0.91 71.89 -14.68
N GLY A 3 1.64 71.97 -13.56
CA GLY A 3 3.02 71.50 -13.47
C GLY A 3 3.15 70.01 -13.82
N PRO A 4 4.33 69.55 -14.23
CA PRO A 4 4.54 68.14 -14.56
C PRO A 4 4.21 67.27 -13.36
N PHE A 5 3.31 66.32 -13.55
CA PHE A 5 2.91 65.35 -12.54
C PHE A 5 4.12 64.42 -12.28
N THR A 6 4.90 64.71 -11.23
CA THR A 6 6.00 63.84 -10.80
C THR A 6 5.40 62.61 -10.14
N LEU A 7 5.52 61.45 -10.80
CA LEU A 7 5.16 60.16 -10.20
C LEU A 7 5.99 59.97 -8.91
N PRO A 8 5.40 59.45 -7.83
CA PRO A 8 6.13 59.20 -6.58
C PRO A 8 7.30 58.24 -6.83
N GLU A 9 8.48 58.56 -6.28
CA GLU A 9 9.66 57.70 -6.36
C GLU A 9 9.39 56.37 -5.64
N VAL A 10 9.44 55.26 -6.37
CA VAL A 10 9.25 53.93 -5.81
C VAL A 10 10.47 53.55 -5.00
N THR A 11 10.28 53.30 -3.71
CA THR A 11 11.39 52.89 -2.83
C THR A 11 11.67 51.40 -2.93
N LEU A 12 12.85 50.98 -2.45
CA LEU A 12 13.17 49.55 -2.29
C LEU A 12 12.14 48.84 -1.40
N SER A 13 11.68 49.51 -0.35
CA SER A 13 10.67 48.99 0.57
C SER A 13 9.34 48.71 -0.13
N ASP A 14 8.88 49.62 -0.98
CA ASP A 14 7.63 49.46 -1.74
C ASP A 14 7.72 48.27 -2.70
N THR A 15 8.87 48.10 -3.34
CA THR A 15 9.11 46.98 -4.27
C THR A 15 9.15 45.64 -3.53
N VAL A 16 9.81 45.56 -2.37
CA VAL A 16 9.82 44.38 -1.50
C VAL A 16 8.42 44.04 -0.99
N PHE A 17 7.64 45.05 -0.58
CA PHE A 17 6.27 44.84 -0.12
C PHE A 17 5.37 44.28 -1.23
N ALA A 18 5.48 44.82 -2.45
CA ALA A 18 4.78 44.30 -3.62
C ALA A 18 5.17 42.84 -3.94
N LEU A 19 6.46 42.51 -3.87
CA LEU A 19 6.97 41.14 -4.03
C LEU A 19 6.36 40.20 -2.99
N CYS A 20 6.40 40.58 -1.70
CA CYS A 20 5.81 39.80 -0.63
C CYS A 20 4.30 39.59 -0.82
N GLY A 21 3.56 40.65 -1.20
CA GLY A 21 2.13 40.57 -1.50
C GLY A 21 1.83 39.59 -2.64
N SER A 22 2.59 39.66 -3.74
CA SER A 22 2.44 38.74 -4.87
C SER A 22 2.76 37.29 -4.49
N ALA A 23 3.77 37.07 -3.66
CA ALA A 23 4.15 35.75 -3.13
C ALA A 23 3.02 35.14 -2.27
N VAL A 24 2.39 35.94 -1.41
CA VAL A 24 1.24 35.50 -0.61
C VAL A 24 0.05 35.15 -1.49
N VAL A 25 -0.25 35.95 -2.52
CA VAL A 25 -1.31 35.62 -3.50
C VAL A 25 -1.04 34.28 -4.18
N VAL A 26 0.19 34.05 -4.65
CA VAL A 26 0.57 32.78 -5.27
C VAL A 26 0.48 31.62 -4.28
N TYR A 27 0.89 31.81 -3.02
CA TYR A 27 0.67 30.82 -1.97
C TYR A 27 -0.82 30.48 -1.80
N LEU A 28 -1.72 31.48 -1.79
CA LEU A 28 -3.16 31.25 -1.69
C LEU A 28 -3.72 30.48 -2.89
N ILE A 29 -3.20 30.74 -4.10
CA ILE A 29 -3.53 29.97 -5.30
C ILE A 29 -3.11 28.50 -5.13
N PHE A 30 -1.86 28.24 -4.72
CA PHE A 30 -1.38 26.88 -4.46
C PHE A 30 -2.20 26.17 -3.39
N LYS A 31 -2.53 26.87 -2.30
CA LYS A 31 -3.35 26.33 -1.21
C LYS A 31 -4.76 25.97 -1.66
N ARG A 32 -5.37 26.75 -2.56
CA ARG A 32 -6.78 26.57 -2.95
C ARG A 32 -6.96 25.56 -4.07
N TYR A 33 -6.08 25.59 -5.07
CA TYR A 33 -6.26 24.86 -6.33
C TYR A 33 -5.33 23.66 -6.47
N GLU A 34 -4.25 23.59 -5.69
CA GLU A 34 -3.21 22.54 -5.79
C GLU A 34 -2.90 22.15 -7.25
N PRO A 35 -2.52 23.12 -8.12
CA PRO A 35 -2.24 22.80 -9.51
C PRO A 35 -1.14 21.74 -9.57
N ILE A 36 -1.24 20.82 -10.53
CA ILE A 36 -0.22 19.78 -10.78
C ILE A 36 0.44 19.94 -12.16
N ASN A 37 0.08 20.99 -12.90
CA ASN A 37 0.53 21.22 -14.26
C ASN A 37 1.75 22.15 -14.29
N PHE A 38 2.81 21.71 -14.98
CA PHE A 38 4.02 22.48 -15.22
C PHE A 38 3.73 23.88 -15.79
N PHE A 39 2.83 23.97 -16.78
CA PHE A 39 2.50 25.21 -17.46
C PHE A 39 1.77 26.22 -16.56
N VAL A 40 1.28 25.78 -15.40
CA VAL A 40 0.70 26.66 -14.38
C VAL A 40 1.74 27.03 -13.33
N HIS A 41 2.59 26.09 -12.92
CA HIS A 41 3.63 26.35 -11.91
C HIS A 41 4.69 27.32 -12.40
N LEU A 42 5.20 27.11 -13.62
CA LEU A 42 6.27 27.92 -14.18
C LEU A 42 5.93 29.42 -14.17
N PRO A 43 4.80 29.88 -14.74
CA PRO A 43 4.47 31.31 -14.72
C PRO A 43 4.22 31.83 -13.29
N LEU A 44 3.52 31.06 -12.43
CA LEU A 44 3.27 31.49 -11.05
C LEU A 44 4.57 31.72 -10.27
N LEU A 45 5.59 30.90 -10.50
CA LEU A 45 6.87 30.96 -9.76
C LEU A 45 7.90 31.90 -10.39
N THR A 46 7.69 32.39 -11.62
CA THR A 46 8.70 33.19 -12.35
C THR A 46 8.20 34.57 -12.79
N ILE A 47 6.92 34.75 -13.14
CA ILE A 47 6.39 36.03 -13.61
C ILE A 47 6.41 37.09 -12.49
N PRO A 48 5.92 36.84 -11.26
CA PRO A 48 5.93 37.86 -10.22
C PRO A 48 7.33 38.43 -9.89
N PRO A 49 8.38 37.60 -9.67
CA PRO A 49 9.71 38.14 -9.41
C PRO A 49 10.36 38.79 -10.63
N THR A 50 10.02 38.37 -11.86
CA THR A 50 10.55 39.03 -13.08
C THR A 50 9.91 40.38 -13.35
N LEU A 51 8.61 40.54 -13.09
CA LEU A 51 7.91 41.82 -13.21
C LEU A 51 8.42 42.90 -12.24
N ALA A 52 9.02 42.51 -11.11
CA ALA A 52 9.63 43.43 -10.15
C ALA A 52 11.05 43.89 -10.55
N LEU A 53 11.71 43.21 -11.51
CA LEU A 53 13.10 43.53 -11.88
C LEU A 53 13.30 44.95 -12.41
N PRO A 54 12.45 45.51 -13.28
CA PRO A 54 12.66 46.87 -13.79
C PRO A 54 12.75 47.93 -12.68
N LEU A 55 11.99 47.75 -11.60
CA LEU A 55 12.00 48.65 -10.44
C LEU A 55 13.29 48.47 -9.62
N LEU A 56 13.72 47.23 -9.38
CA LEU A 56 14.96 46.96 -8.64
C LEU A 56 16.23 47.35 -9.41
N LEU A 57 16.21 47.25 -10.75
CA LEU A 57 17.33 47.65 -11.61
C LEU A 57 17.56 49.16 -11.62
N GLN A 58 16.57 49.97 -11.23
CA GLN A 58 16.76 51.42 -11.01
C GLN A 58 17.53 51.71 -9.73
N LEU A 59 17.56 50.76 -8.78
CA LEU A 59 18.08 50.96 -7.42
C LEU A 59 19.37 50.15 -7.15
N LEU A 60 19.60 49.05 -7.87
CA LEU A 60 20.61 48.03 -7.57
C LEU A 60 21.30 47.51 -8.83
N ALA A 61 22.49 46.92 -8.66
CA ALA A 61 23.19 46.24 -9.75
C ALA A 61 22.39 45.02 -10.27
N PRO A 62 22.51 44.64 -11.56
CA PRO A 62 21.67 43.60 -12.15
C PRO A 62 21.65 42.25 -11.42
N LEU A 63 22.82 41.74 -11.03
CA LEU A 63 22.91 40.47 -10.30
C LEU A 63 22.27 40.56 -8.91
N GLN A 64 22.40 41.70 -8.23
CA GLN A 64 21.79 41.94 -6.92
C GLN A 64 20.27 42.06 -7.04
N ALA A 65 19.77 42.79 -8.04
CA ALA A 65 18.34 42.93 -8.32
C ALA A 65 17.68 41.57 -8.58
N VAL A 66 18.29 40.72 -9.41
CA VAL A 66 17.81 39.36 -9.67
C VAL A 66 17.85 38.51 -8.40
N PHE A 67 18.98 38.50 -7.70
CA PHE A 67 19.12 37.71 -6.48
C PHE A 67 18.11 38.10 -5.41
N ILE A 68 17.94 39.40 -5.14
CA ILE A 68 17.00 39.91 -4.13
C ILE A 68 15.56 39.61 -4.54
N SER A 69 15.17 39.88 -5.80
CA SER A 69 13.80 39.65 -6.26
C SER A 69 13.36 38.20 -6.05
N PHE A 70 14.15 37.25 -6.57
CA PHE A 70 13.81 35.82 -6.47
C PHE A 70 13.94 35.31 -5.03
N SER A 71 14.96 35.75 -4.27
CA SER A 71 15.15 35.30 -2.88
C SER A 71 14.02 35.77 -1.97
N VAL A 72 13.63 37.05 -2.04
CA VAL A 72 12.51 37.61 -1.25
C VAL A 72 11.21 36.92 -1.61
N TYR A 73 10.96 36.72 -2.91
CA TYR A 73 9.76 36.07 -3.40
C TYR A 73 9.63 34.62 -2.87
N TYR A 74 10.66 33.78 -3.07
CA TYR A 74 10.62 32.39 -2.60
C TYR A 74 10.68 32.28 -1.08
N ALA A 75 11.47 33.13 -0.39
CA ALA A 75 11.49 33.16 1.07
C ALA A 75 10.10 33.47 1.63
N THR A 76 9.36 34.41 1.01
CA THR A 76 7.99 34.75 1.43
C THR A 76 7.02 33.61 1.21
N ILE A 77 7.09 32.90 0.08
CA ILE A 77 6.27 31.69 -0.16
C ILE A 77 6.56 30.63 0.90
N VAL A 78 7.84 30.29 1.10
CA VAL A 78 8.26 29.25 2.06
C VAL A 78 7.84 29.62 3.47
N LEU A 79 8.08 30.87 3.88
CA LEU A 79 7.70 31.36 5.21
C LEU A 79 6.18 31.33 5.39
N SER A 80 5.39 31.76 4.40
CA SER A 80 3.93 31.69 4.45
C SER A 80 3.43 30.26 4.64
N VAL A 81 4.02 29.29 3.92
CA VAL A 81 3.69 27.86 4.05
C VAL A 81 4.05 27.35 5.45
N VAL A 82 5.25 27.62 5.93
CA VAL A 82 5.76 27.15 7.23
C VAL A 82 4.92 27.73 8.38
N LEU A 83 4.73 29.05 8.38
CA LEU A 83 3.94 29.73 9.41
C LEU A 83 2.51 29.20 9.43
N TYR A 84 1.84 29.06 8.29
CA TYR A 84 0.49 28.49 8.25
C TYR A 84 0.43 27.05 8.77
N ARG A 85 1.33 26.17 8.32
CA ARG A 85 1.33 24.74 8.69
C ARG A 85 1.57 24.49 10.18
N LEU A 86 2.29 25.40 10.83
CA LEU A 86 2.60 25.38 12.26
C LEU A 86 1.61 26.18 13.12
N SER A 87 0.87 27.10 12.52
CA SER A 87 -0.06 27.97 13.23
C SER A 87 -1.17 27.17 13.93
N PRO A 88 -1.76 27.71 15.03
CA PRO A 88 -2.94 27.12 15.66
C PRO A 88 -4.18 27.14 14.75
N PHE A 89 -4.16 27.93 13.66
CA PHE A 89 -5.22 27.96 12.65
C PHE A 89 -5.16 26.79 11.67
N HIS A 90 -4.09 26.00 11.70
CA HIS A 90 -4.02 24.79 10.88
C HIS A 90 -5.08 23.79 11.37
N PRO A 91 -5.90 23.17 10.48
CA PRO A 91 -6.97 22.25 10.91
C PRO A 91 -6.47 21.07 11.76
N LEU A 92 -5.23 20.64 11.53
CA LEU A 92 -4.55 19.57 12.29
C LEU A 92 -3.64 20.08 13.42
N ALA A 93 -3.76 21.34 13.86
CA ALA A 93 -2.89 21.92 14.90
C ALA A 93 -2.99 21.17 16.23
N GLN A 94 -4.17 20.63 16.56
CA GLN A 94 -4.41 19.85 17.77
C GLN A 94 -3.66 18.51 17.80
N TYR A 95 -3.25 17.97 16.65
CA TYR A 95 -2.62 16.66 16.58
C TYR A 95 -1.10 16.75 16.77
N PRO A 96 -0.53 15.94 17.67
CA PRO A 96 0.90 15.98 17.97
C PRO A 96 1.71 15.41 16.81
N GLY A 97 2.98 15.79 16.71
CA GLY A 97 3.90 15.24 15.72
C GLY A 97 5.17 16.06 15.56
N PRO A 98 6.22 15.51 14.93
CA PRO A 98 7.49 16.20 14.71
C PRO A 98 7.34 17.47 13.89
N PHE A 99 8.14 18.48 14.21
CA PHE A 99 8.16 19.77 13.49
C PHE A 99 8.29 19.60 11.97
N LEU A 100 9.27 18.81 11.53
CA LEU A 100 9.53 18.61 10.09
C LEU A 100 8.36 17.94 9.37
N LEU A 101 7.62 17.04 10.04
CA LEU A 101 6.45 16.37 9.45
C LEU A 101 5.22 17.27 9.38
N LYS A 102 5.07 18.21 10.31
CA LYS A 102 4.03 19.25 10.22
C LYS A 102 4.27 20.15 9.01
N VAL A 103 5.53 20.43 8.68
CA VAL A 103 5.92 21.33 7.59
C VAL A 103 5.97 20.63 6.24
N SER A 104 6.49 19.40 6.13
CA SER A 104 6.74 18.75 4.84
C SER A 104 6.65 17.23 4.90
N LYS A 105 6.40 16.62 3.74
CA LYS A 105 6.45 15.17 3.53
C LYS A 105 7.80 14.65 3.05
N CYS A 106 8.80 15.52 2.83
CA CYS A 106 10.12 15.08 2.36
C CYS A 106 10.76 14.03 3.28
N VAL A 107 10.63 14.19 4.60
CA VAL A 107 11.14 13.22 5.58
C VAL A 107 10.44 11.87 5.43
N MET A 108 9.12 11.85 5.24
CA MET A 108 8.38 10.61 4.98
C MET A 108 8.79 9.98 3.64
N GLY A 109 8.95 10.78 2.59
CA GLY A 109 9.44 10.32 1.30
C GLY A 109 10.83 9.69 1.38
N TRP A 110 11.72 10.28 2.19
CA TRP A 110 13.05 9.73 2.46
C TRP A 110 13.00 8.38 3.17
N PHE A 111 12.25 8.27 4.28
CA PHE A 111 12.09 6.99 4.98
C PHE A 111 11.37 5.93 4.14
N ALA A 112 10.44 6.35 3.27
CA ALA A 112 9.77 5.45 2.33
C ALA A 112 10.72 4.90 1.27
N PHE A 113 11.59 5.74 0.72
CA PHE A 113 12.63 5.31 -0.22
C PHE A 113 13.62 4.33 0.41
N GLN A 114 13.91 4.48 1.71
CA GLN A 114 14.74 3.55 2.48
C GLN A 114 14.00 2.28 2.96
N GLY A 115 12.68 2.18 2.80
CA GLY A 115 11.89 1.06 3.32
C GLY A 115 11.67 1.08 4.84
N ARG A 116 11.94 2.21 5.52
CA ARG A 116 11.90 2.34 6.99
C ARG A 116 10.67 3.08 7.53
N THR A 117 9.67 3.37 6.69
CA THR A 117 8.48 4.12 7.12
C THR A 117 7.77 3.49 8.31
N HIS A 118 7.63 2.17 8.31
CA HIS A 118 6.89 1.46 9.36
C HIS A 118 7.59 1.51 10.73
N THR A 119 8.92 1.39 10.78
CA THR A 119 9.68 1.53 12.04
C THR A 119 9.66 2.97 12.53
N TYR A 120 9.89 3.93 11.64
CA TYR A 120 9.87 5.34 12.00
C TYR A 120 8.50 5.78 12.55
N VAL A 121 7.39 5.44 11.87
CA VAL A 121 6.05 5.79 12.35
C VAL A 121 5.69 5.02 13.62
N HIS A 122 6.22 3.81 13.83
CA HIS A 122 6.08 3.10 15.08
C HIS A 122 6.71 3.86 16.26
N GLU A 123 7.96 4.31 16.10
CA GLU A 123 8.66 5.14 17.11
C GLU A 123 7.88 6.42 17.42
N LEU A 124 7.32 7.07 16.39
CA LEU A 124 6.47 8.24 16.58
C LEU A 124 5.22 7.93 17.41
N HIS A 125 4.57 6.79 17.19
CA HIS A 125 3.43 6.37 18.00
C HIS A 125 3.83 6.05 19.44
N GLN A 126 5.04 5.56 19.70
CA GLN A 126 5.54 5.39 21.06
C GLN A 126 5.73 6.74 21.77
N LEU A 127 6.16 7.77 21.03
CA LEU A 127 6.41 9.10 21.60
C LEU A 127 5.15 9.96 21.76
N TYR A 128 4.25 9.96 20.77
CA TYR A 128 3.14 10.90 20.67
C TYR A 128 1.76 10.27 20.95
N GLY A 129 1.68 8.94 21.06
CA GLY A 129 0.44 8.23 21.39
C GLY A 129 -0.35 7.74 20.17
N ASP A 130 -1.67 7.73 20.29
CA ASP A 130 -2.54 6.97 19.38
C ASP A 130 -2.80 7.61 18.01
N ILE A 131 -2.67 8.93 17.92
CA ILE A 131 -2.77 9.69 16.68
C ILE A 131 -1.56 10.62 16.54
N VAL A 132 -0.91 10.59 15.38
CA VAL A 132 0.29 11.39 15.11
C VAL A 132 0.19 12.06 13.75
N ARG A 133 0.45 13.36 13.69
CA ARG A 133 0.58 14.13 12.46
C ARG A 133 1.91 13.79 11.77
N ILE A 134 1.82 13.01 10.70
CA ILE A 134 2.94 12.54 9.88
C ILE A 134 3.09 13.31 8.57
N GLY A 135 2.32 14.39 8.39
CA GLY A 135 2.38 15.26 7.23
C GLY A 135 1.62 16.57 7.45
N PRO A 136 1.72 17.53 6.52
CA PRO A 136 0.98 18.78 6.59
C PRO A 136 -0.52 18.53 6.77
N ASN A 137 -1.12 17.69 5.93
CA ASN A 137 -2.53 17.31 5.96
C ASN A 137 -2.70 15.79 6.17
N GLU A 138 -1.82 15.17 6.96
CA GLU A 138 -1.87 13.71 7.16
C GLU A 138 -1.59 13.27 8.59
N VAL A 139 -2.42 12.34 9.07
CA VAL A 139 -2.29 11.70 10.38
C VAL A 139 -2.15 10.18 10.25
N SER A 140 -1.44 9.58 11.19
CA SER A 140 -1.36 8.13 11.38
C SER A 140 -2.04 7.76 12.69
N ILE A 141 -2.81 6.68 12.69
CA ILE A 141 -3.63 6.25 13.82
C ILE A 141 -3.29 4.79 14.18
N ARG A 142 -3.09 4.50 15.46
CA ARG A 142 -2.94 3.11 15.97
C ARG A 142 -4.10 2.65 16.87
N ASP A 143 -5.11 3.49 17.08
CA ASP A 143 -6.34 3.09 17.78
C ASP A 143 -7.19 2.16 16.89
N THR A 144 -7.61 1.03 17.46
CA THR A 144 -8.43 0.04 16.78
C THR A 144 -9.86 0.50 16.54
N THR A 145 -10.38 1.45 17.32
CA THR A 145 -11.72 2.01 17.11
C THR A 145 -11.83 2.79 15.79
N ALA A 146 -10.71 3.28 15.26
CA ALA A 146 -10.63 4.02 14.02
C ALA A 146 -10.69 3.14 12.75
N ILE A 147 -10.46 1.83 12.85
CA ILE A 147 -10.30 0.93 11.70
C ILE A 147 -11.54 0.91 10.81
N ILE A 148 -12.69 0.58 11.40
CA ILE A 148 -13.94 0.42 10.66
C ILE A 148 -14.46 1.75 10.12
N PRO A 149 -14.49 2.85 10.90
CA PRO A 149 -14.87 4.16 10.36
C PRO A 149 -13.93 4.67 9.26
N LEU A 150 -12.63 4.32 9.31
CA LEU A 150 -11.68 4.78 8.31
C LEU A 150 -11.71 3.94 7.04
N MET A 151 -11.63 2.62 7.18
CA MET A 151 -11.37 1.71 6.05
C MET A 151 -12.52 0.74 5.78
N GLY A 152 -13.49 0.61 6.69
CA GLY A 152 -14.62 -0.30 6.57
C GLY A 152 -15.52 0.02 5.38
N SER A 153 -16.64 -0.69 5.26
CA SER A 153 -17.45 -0.64 4.04
C SER A 153 -17.98 0.76 3.70
N LEU A 154 -18.43 1.48 4.73
CA LEU A 154 -18.86 2.88 4.63
C LEU A 154 -17.74 3.84 5.05
N GLY A 155 -16.49 3.39 4.97
CA GLY A 155 -15.32 4.15 5.35
C GLY A 155 -14.96 5.24 4.35
N LEU A 156 -13.84 5.89 4.60
CA LEU A 156 -13.36 6.98 3.77
C LEU A 156 -12.80 6.47 2.43
N PRO A 157 -12.93 7.26 1.34
CA PRO A 157 -12.32 6.94 0.06
C PRO A 157 -10.78 6.90 0.15
N ARG A 158 -10.15 6.25 -0.83
CA ARG A 158 -8.69 6.22 -0.95
C ARG A 158 -8.12 7.62 -1.16
N GLY A 159 -6.96 7.88 -0.55
CA GLY A 159 -6.23 9.14 -0.67
C GLY A 159 -5.58 9.33 -2.05
N SER A 160 -5.13 10.56 -2.31
CA SER A 160 -4.50 10.94 -3.58
C SER A 160 -3.15 10.25 -3.83
N ASN A 161 -2.50 9.70 -2.79
CA ASN A 161 -1.25 8.97 -2.90
C ASN A 161 -1.32 7.78 -3.88
N TRP A 162 -2.48 7.13 -4.01
CA TRP A 162 -2.67 5.96 -4.86
C TRP A 162 -2.60 6.29 -6.35
N ARG A 163 -2.93 7.52 -6.75
CA ARG A 163 -2.74 8.00 -8.13
C ARG A 163 -1.29 8.44 -8.37
N ALA A 164 -0.67 9.07 -7.38
CA ALA A 164 0.72 9.51 -7.47
C ALA A 164 1.71 8.36 -7.57
N ARG A 165 1.43 7.22 -6.90
CA ARG A 165 2.23 5.99 -6.99
C ARG A 165 2.37 5.47 -8.42
N GLY A 166 1.34 5.62 -9.24
CA GLY A 166 1.36 5.27 -10.67
C GLY A 166 1.79 6.40 -11.60
N MET A 167 2.29 7.52 -11.05
CA MET A 167 2.63 8.74 -11.81
C MET A 167 1.46 9.26 -12.65
N TYR A 168 0.24 9.26 -12.11
CA TYR A 168 -0.98 9.72 -12.78
C TYR A 168 -1.17 9.10 -14.18
N PRO A 169 -1.39 7.77 -14.27
CA PRO A 169 -1.64 7.15 -15.56
C PRO A 169 -2.97 7.65 -16.16
N SER A 170 -3.02 7.74 -17.49
CA SER A 170 -4.25 8.13 -18.21
C SER A 170 -5.41 7.19 -17.91
N ILE A 171 -5.13 5.89 -17.78
CA ILE A 171 -6.09 4.87 -17.37
C ILE A 171 -5.62 4.29 -16.03
N PRO A 172 -6.32 4.60 -14.92
CA PRO A 172 -5.97 4.04 -13.62
C PRO A 172 -6.33 2.56 -13.56
N SER A 173 -5.44 1.77 -12.94
CA SER A 173 -5.77 0.42 -12.47
C SER A 173 -6.68 0.51 -11.24
N LEU A 174 -7.32 -0.61 -10.89
CA LEU A 174 -8.29 -0.68 -9.79
C LEU A 174 -7.77 -0.07 -8.47
N VAL A 175 -6.48 -0.23 -8.15
CA VAL A 175 -5.91 0.28 -6.89
C VAL A 175 -5.86 1.81 -6.83
N SER A 176 -5.73 2.47 -7.97
CA SER A 176 -5.59 3.94 -8.08
C SER A 176 -6.92 4.68 -8.18
N ILE A 177 -8.05 3.97 -8.25
CA ILE A 177 -9.38 4.57 -8.32
C ILE A 177 -9.77 5.09 -6.92
N THR A 178 -10.14 6.37 -6.85
CA THR A 178 -10.55 7.06 -5.62
C THR A 178 -12.06 7.24 -5.51
N ASN A 179 -12.79 7.18 -6.63
CA ASN A 179 -14.25 7.25 -6.65
C ASN A 179 -14.84 5.89 -6.28
N HIS A 180 -15.68 5.85 -5.24
CA HIS A 180 -16.28 4.61 -4.74
C HIS A 180 -17.16 3.90 -5.76
N ALA A 181 -18.04 4.63 -6.46
CA ALA A 181 -18.94 4.03 -7.45
C ALA A 181 -18.17 3.46 -8.66
N GLU A 182 -17.18 4.19 -9.17
CA GLU A 182 -16.30 3.71 -10.24
C GLU A 182 -15.52 2.47 -9.80
N HIS A 183 -14.96 2.50 -8.58
CA HIS A 183 -14.23 1.36 -8.02
C HIS A 183 -15.15 0.14 -7.87
N ALA A 184 -16.37 0.31 -7.36
CA ALA A 184 -17.34 -0.76 -7.18
C ALA A 184 -17.70 -1.44 -8.51
N GLU A 185 -17.95 -0.66 -9.55
CA GLU A 185 -18.19 -1.19 -10.91
C GLU A 185 -16.97 -1.93 -11.46
N ARG A 186 -15.79 -1.30 -11.39
CA ARG A 186 -14.50 -1.90 -11.82
C ARG A 186 -14.13 -3.14 -11.03
N ARG A 187 -14.67 -3.31 -9.81
CA ARG A 187 -14.44 -4.46 -8.95
C ARG A 187 -15.25 -5.69 -9.36
N LYS A 188 -16.35 -5.56 -10.10
CA LYS A 188 -17.22 -6.70 -10.44
C LYS A 188 -16.51 -7.83 -11.19
N PRO A 189 -15.69 -7.57 -12.24
CA PRO A 189 -14.96 -8.63 -12.94
C PRO A 189 -13.90 -9.27 -12.06
N TRP A 190 -13.19 -8.45 -11.28
CA TRP A 190 -12.29 -8.94 -10.24
C TRP A 190 -13.04 -9.91 -9.35
N ASN A 191 -14.16 -9.52 -8.73
CA ASN A 191 -15.00 -10.32 -7.82
C ASN A 191 -15.35 -11.72 -8.35
N ARG A 192 -15.53 -11.86 -9.67
CA ARG A 192 -15.79 -13.16 -10.29
C ARG A 192 -14.53 -14.01 -10.41
N ALA A 193 -13.39 -13.42 -10.75
CA ALA A 193 -12.12 -14.11 -10.92
C ALA A 193 -11.55 -14.73 -9.63
N PHE A 194 -11.98 -14.28 -8.44
CA PHE A 194 -11.54 -14.85 -7.16
C PHE A 194 -12.70 -15.34 -6.29
N ASN A 195 -13.83 -15.70 -6.89
CA ASN A 195 -14.83 -16.48 -6.19
C ASN A 195 -14.36 -17.94 -6.02
N SER A 196 -14.94 -18.68 -5.08
CA SER A 196 -14.50 -20.05 -4.76
C SER A 196 -14.51 -21.02 -5.96
N ALA A 197 -15.33 -20.77 -6.99
CA ALA A 197 -15.37 -21.60 -8.19
C ALA A 197 -14.19 -21.31 -9.12
N ALA A 198 -13.86 -20.04 -9.34
CA ALA A 198 -12.70 -19.64 -10.16
C ALA A 198 -11.39 -20.08 -9.50
N LEU A 199 -11.29 -20.02 -8.18
CA LEU A 199 -10.09 -20.41 -7.45
C LEU A 199 -9.71 -21.88 -7.61
N LYS A 200 -10.69 -22.77 -7.72
CA LYS A 200 -10.43 -24.18 -8.04
C LYS A 200 -9.70 -24.33 -9.37
N GLY A 201 -9.97 -23.45 -10.34
CA GLY A 201 -9.28 -23.42 -11.63
C GLY A 201 -7.81 -23.00 -11.55
N TYR A 202 -7.36 -22.43 -10.42
CA TYR A 202 -5.97 -22.02 -10.20
C TYR A 202 -5.16 -23.04 -9.40
N GLU A 203 -5.81 -24.06 -8.83
CA GLU A 203 -5.15 -25.09 -8.01
C GLU A 203 -4.07 -25.83 -8.81
N ASP A 204 -4.33 -26.21 -10.06
CA ASP A 204 -3.33 -26.88 -10.89
C ASP A 204 -2.12 -26.00 -11.22
N ILE A 205 -2.35 -24.69 -11.38
CA ILE A 205 -1.29 -23.72 -11.67
C ILE A 205 -0.36 -23.59 -10.46
N ILE A 206 -0.95 -23.38 -9.28
CA ILE A 206 -0.17 -23.21 -8.05
C ILE A 206 0.56 -24.50 -7.67
N ALA A 207 -0.11 -25.64 -7.85
CA ALA A 207 0.43 -26.96 -7.61
C ALA A 207 1.70 -27.20 -8.45
N ARG A 208 1.62 -26.96 -9.76
CA ARG A 208 2.76 -27.08 -10.68
C ARG A 208 3.93 -26.19 -10.27
N ARG A 209 3.67 -24.90 -10.00
CA ARG A 209 4.72 -23.93 -9.62
C ARG A 209 5.33 -24.24 -8.25
N ALA A 210 4.54 -24.72 -7.29
CA ALA A 210 5.03 -25.07 -5.96
C ALA A 210 5.94 -26.31 -6.01
N THR A 211 5.57 -27.33 -6.80
CA THR A 211 6.44 -28.47 -7.07
C THR A 211 7.75 -28.04 -7.72
N GLN A 212 7.69 -27.18 -8.74
CA GLN A 212 8.88 -26.64 -9.40
C GLN A 212 9.80 -25.90 -8.41
N LEU A 213 9.24 -25.10 -7.50
CA LEU A 213 10.01 -24.41 -6.46
C LEU A 213 10.74 -25.40 -5.55
N VAL A 214 10.03 -26.41 -5.05
CA VAL A 214 10.58 -27.40 -4.11
C VAL A 214 11.64 -28.28 -4.76
N GLU A 215 11.43 -28.73 -6.00
CA GLU A 215 12.44 -29.46 -6.75
C GLU A 215 13.71 -28.63 -6.96
N ASN A 216 13.55 -27.34 -7.26
CA ASN A 216 14.69 -26.45 -7.43
C ASN A 216 15.46 -26.21 -6.13
N ILE A 217 14.76 -26.02 -5.01
CA ILE A 217 15.39 -25.88 -3.70
C ILE A 217 16.08 -27.18 -3.29
N ALA A 218 15.42 -28.33 -3.42
CA ALA A 218 15.95 -29.63 -3.00
C ALA A 218 17.20 -30.07 -3.78
N ARG A 219 17.36 -29.62 -5.03
CA ARG A 219 18.60 -29.87 -5.81
C ARG A 219 19.78 -29.01 -5.36
N ARG A 220 19.57 -28.07 -4.46
CA ARG A 220 20.55 -27.08 -4.02
C ARG A 220 20.80 -27.24 -2.52
N GLY A 221 21.99 -26.86 -2.07
CA GLY A 221 22.33 -26.81 -0.65
C GLY A 221 21.76 -25.54 -0.02
N LYS A 222 22.57 -24.48 0.00
CA LYS A 222 22.16 -23.17 0.53
C LYS A 222 21.47 -22.35 -0.55
N VAL A 223 20.31 -21.79 -0.22
CA VAL A 223 19.53 -20.93 -1.13
C VAL A 223 19.03 -19.69 -0.40
N ASP A 224 18.92 -18.58 -1.13
CA ASP A 224 18.18 -17.42 -0.65
C ASP A 224 16.69 -17.63 -0.90
N LEU A 225 15.94 -17.95 0.17
CA LEU A 225 14.51 -18.17 0.11
C LEU A 225 13.74 -16.94 -0.38
N GLY A 226 14.18 -15.71 -0.08
CA GLY A 226 13.51 -14.50 -0.53
C GLY A 226 13.50 -14.40 -2.06
N THR A 227 14.64 -14.66 -2.68
CA THR A 227 14.79 -14.70 -4.14
C THR A 227 13.97 -15.83 -4.78
N TRP A 228 13.97 -17.02 -4.19
CA TRP A 228 13.18 -18.14 -4.74
C TRP A 228 11.67 -17.93 -4.58
N PHE A 229 11.23 -17.33 -3.48
CA PHE A 229 9.82 -16.97 -3.28
C PHE A 229 9.38 -15.84 -4.20
N SER A 230 10.28 -14.91 -4.56
CA SER A 230 9.97 -13.87 -5.54
C SER A 230 9.76 -14.42 -6.93
N TRP A 231 10.65 -15.30 -7.39
CA TRP A 231 10.51 -15.98 -8.68
C TRP A 231 9.25 -16.85 -8.73
N PHE A 232 8.99 -17.63 -7.68
CA PHE A 232 7.77 -18.43 -7.58
C PHE A 232 6.51 -17.56 -7.67
N SER A 233 6.43 -16.50 -6.87
CA SER A 233 5.24 -15.66 -6.81
C SER A 233 5.02 -14.92 -8.12
N PHE A 234 6.09 -14.46 -8.77
CA PHE A 234 6.03 -13.77 -10.06
C PHE A 234 5.59 -14.70 -11.20
N ASP A 235 6.16 -15.90 -11.28
CA ASP A 235 5.79 -16.91 -12.28
C ASP A 235 4.33 -17.35 -12.08
N PHE A 236 3.92 -17.65 -10.84
CA PHE A 236 2.55 -18.03 -10.51
C PHE A 236 1.54 -16.93 -10.89
N MET A 237 1.82 -15.69 -10.51
CA MET A 237 0.92 -14.58 -10.82
C MET A 237 0.88 -14.25 -12.31
N SER A 238 1.98 -14.47 -13.05
CA SER A 238 1.99 -14.36 -14.52
C SER A 238 1.12 -15.44 -15.18
N ASP A 239 1.22 -16.69 -14.71
CA ASP A 239 0.35 -17.79 -15.14
C ASP A 239 -1.13 -17.47 -14.85
N MET A 240 -1.44 -17.05 -13.62
CA MET A 240 -2.81 -16.76 -13.20
C MET A 240 -3.39 -15.52 -13.88
N ALA A 241 -2.57 -14.49 -14.13
CA ALA A 241 -3.02 -13.25 -14.74
C ALA A 241 -3.24 -13.38 -16.25
N PHE A 242 -2.26 -13.95 -16.98
CA PHE A 242 -2.18 -13.90 -18.44
C PHE A 242 -2.06 -15.29 -19.10
N GLY A 243 -2.19 -16.39 -18.34
CA GLY A 243 -1.93 -17.74 -18.86
C GLY A 243 -0.45 -18.00 -19.12
N GLY A 244 0.44 -17.20 -18.53
CA GLY A 244 1.89 -17.38 -18.56
C GLY A 244 2.64 -16.07 -18.76
N GLY A 245 3.96 -16.15 -18.89
CA GLY A 245 4.79 -15.01 -19.29
C GLY A 245 6.07 -14.80 -18.54
N SER A 246 6.35 -15.64 -17.57
CA SER A 246 7.59 -15.65 -16.83
C SER A 246 7.98 -17.06 -16.48
N GLU A 247 9.28 -17.32 -16.48
CA GLU A 247 9.92 -18.59 -16.09
C GLU A 247 11.14 -18.29 -15.21
N MET A 248 11.02 -17.34 -14.28
CA MET A 248 12.11 -16.90 -13.41
C MET A 248 12.68 -18.06 -12.57
N MET A 249 11.87 -19.05 -12.16
CA MET A 249 12.38 -20.22 -11.45
C MET A 249 13.27 -21.13 -12.30
N ARG A 250 13.16 -21.06 -13.64
CA ARG A 250 14.01 -21.81 -14.58
C ARG A 250 15.20 -20.98 -15.03
N ASP A 251 14.93 -19.74 -15.44
CA ASP A 251 15.87 -18.90 -16.18
C ASP A 251 16.55 -17.85 -15.28
N GLY A 252 16.03 -17.58 -14.08
CA GLY A 252 16.38 -16.41 -13.28
C GLY A 252 15.75 -15.12 -13.80
N ASP A 253 16.08 -13.98 -13.17
CA ASP A 253 15.61 -12.64 -13.60
C ASP A 253 16.42 -12.08 -14.80
N ASN A 254 16.56 -12.86 -15.88
CA ASN A 254 17.39 -12.49 -17.03
C ASN A 254 16.92 -11.21 -17.75
N ALA A 255 15.61 -10.93 -17.71
CA ALA A 255 15.03 -9.71 -18.26
C ALA A 255 15.04 -8.55 -17.26
N SER A 256 15.59 -8.75 -16.06
CA SER A 256 15.62 -7.78 -14.96
C SER A 256 14.23 -7.23 -14.62
N ILE A 257 13.17 -7.99 -14.80
CA ILE A 257 11.79 -7.52 -14.57
C ILE A 257 11.56 -7.36 -13.07
N TRP A 258 12.03 -8.31 -12.26
CA TRP A 258 11.85 -8.27 -10.81
C TRP A 258 12.65 -7.13 -10.16
N SER A 259 13.95 -7.06 -10.46
CA SER A 259 14.83 -5.98 -9.95
C SER A 259 14.31 -4.57 -10.30
N GLN A 260 13.67 -4.43 -11.46
CA GLN A 260 13.05 -3.18 -11.85
C GLN A 260 11.71 -2.92 -11.19
N LEU A 261 10.93 -3.96 -10.93
CA LEU A 261 9.75 -3.86 -10.08
C LEU A 261 10.10 -3.33 -8.69
N GLU A 262 11.13 -3.87 -8.04
CA GLU A 262 11.58 -3.39 -6.74
C GLU A 262 12.03 -1.91 -6.78
N SER A 263 12.78 -1.52 -7.80
CA SER A 263 13.20 -0.13 -8.00
C SER A 263 11.99 0.79 -8.23
N ALA A 264 11.04 0.36 -9.07
CA ALA A 264 9.81 1.11 -9.34
C ALA A 264 8.95 1.29 -8.08
N LEU A 265 8.85 0.26 -7.24
CA LEU A 265 8.09 0.32 -5.98
C LEU A 265 8.72 1.29 -4.97
N LYS A 266 10.06 1.40 -4.89
CA LYS A 266 10.75 2.42 -4.06
C LYS A 266 10.41 3.83 -4.51
N TRP A 267 10.44 4.09 -5.82
CA TRP A 267 10.04 5.37 -6.38
C TRP A 267 8.55 5.66 -6.16
N ALA A 268 7.68 4.67 -6.38
CA ALA A 268 6.25 4.80 -6.12
C ALA A 268 5.97 5.15 -4.65
N ALA A 269 6.69 4.53 -3.70
CA ALA A 269 6.57 4.84 -2.28
C ALA A 269 6.95 6.29 -1.94
N LEU A 270 8.03 6.80 -2.53
CA LEU A 270 8.45 8.21 -2.39
C LEU A 270 7.40 9.16 -2.99
N LEU A 271 6.96 8.90 -4.22
CA LEU A 271 5.99 9.74 -4.93
C LEU A 271 4.61 9.73 -4.27
N GLY A 272 4.24 8.62 -3.62
CA GLY A 272 3.04 8.54 -2.79
C GLY A 272 3.03 9.54 -1.62
N HIS A 273 4.21 9.91 -1.10
CA HIS A 273 4.32 10.95 -0.06
C HIS A 273 4.44 12.36 -0.62
N ILE A 274 4.88 12.51 -1.88
CA ILE A 274 5.05 13.81 -2.54
C ILE A 274 4.26 13.80 -3.87
N PRO A 275 2.92 13.85 -3.84
CA PRO A 275 2.09 13.59 -5.02
C PRO A 275 2.39 14.50 -6.21
N TRP A 276 2.60 15.80 -5.97
CA TRP A 276 2.91 16.76 -7.03
C TRP A 276 4.19 16.40 -7.80
N LEU A 277 5.17 15.75 -7.17
CA LEU A 277 6.39 15.31 -7.85
C LEU A 277 6.08 14.22 -8.89
N GLY A 278 5.06 13.40 -8.64
CA GLY A 278 4.63 12.34 -9.56
C GLY A 278 4.16 12.84 -10.92
N ALA A 279 3.63 14.07 -10.99
CA ALA A 279 3.24 14.69 -12.26
C ALA A 279 4.45 15.04 -13.15
N TYR A 280 5.62 15.28 -12.56
CA TYR A 280 6.85 15.59 -13.27
C TYR A 280 7.73 14.36 -13.50
N ALA A 281 7.62 13.35 -12.63
CA ALA A 281 8.49 12.19 -12.59
C ALA A 281 8.55 11.43 -13.93
N ARG A 282 7.44 11.28 -14.64
CA ARG A 282 7.39 10.56 -15.93
C ARG A 282 8.15 11.29 -17.06
N SER A 283 8.34 12.60 -16.93
CA SER A 283 8.99 13.45 -17.94
C SER A 283 10.51 13.54 -17.77
N VAL A 284 11.06 13.05 -16.66
CA VAL A 284 12.49 13.14 -16.36
C VAL A 284 13.20 11.85 -16.80
N PRO A 285 14.19 11.90 -17.71
CA PRO A 285 14.97 10.73 -18.10
C PRO A 285 15.60 10.03 -16.90
N GLY A 286 15.47 8.70 -16.82
CA GLY A 286 15.99 7.89 -15.71
C GLY A 286 15.02 7.75 -14.52
N ILE A 287 13.98 8.57 -14.42
CA ILE A 287 12.89 8.40 -13.44
C ILE A 287 11.74 7.68 -14.12
N GLY A 288 11.26 6.60 -13.51
CA GLY A 288 10.10 5.84 -14.01
C GLY A 288 10.38 4.85 -15.15
N GLU A 289 11.63 4.64 -15.55
CA GLU A 289 12.00 3.61 -16.54
C GLU A 289 11.55 2.20 -16.13
N GLY A 290 11.62 1.87 -14.84
CA GLY A 290 11.08 0.62 -14.31
C GLY A 290 9.57 0.50 -14.53
N LEU A 291 8.80 1.56 -14.28
CA LEU A 291 7.35 1.58 -14.55
C LEU A 291 7.06 1.42 -16.04
N LYS A 292 7.80 2.11 -16.93
CA LYS A 292 7.63 1.95 -18.39
C LYS A 292 7.86 0.52 -18.86
N ARG A 293 8.85 -0.17 -18.28
CA ARG A 293 9.15 -1.57 -18.62
C ARG A 293 8.11 -2.54 -18.06
N ILE A 294 7.55 -2.26 -16.90
CA ILE A 294 6.42 -3.01 -16.33
C ILE A 294 5.16 -2.82 -17.18
N ASP A 295 4.87 -1.58 -17.60
CA ASP A 295 3.77 -1.27 -18.51
C ASP A 295 3.96 -2.03 -19.84
N ALA A 296 5.18 -2.01 -20.41
CA ALA A 296 5.51 -2.74 -21.63
C ALA A 296 5.37 -4.26 -21.48
N PHE A 297 5.78 -4.83 -20.34
CA PHE A 297 5.54 -6.23 -20.00
C PHE A 297 4.03 -6.53 -20.01
N GLY A 298 3.24 -5.73 -19.30
CA GLY A 298 1.78 -5.88 -19.24
C GLY A 298 1.12 -5.85 -20.61
N THR A 299 1.46 -4.85 -21.44
CA THR A 299 0.97 -4.72 -22.82
C THR A 299 1.37 -5.93 -23.65
N GLN A 300 2.64 -6.34 -23.62
CA GLN A 300 3.13 -7.49 -24.38
C GLN A 300 2.38 -8.78 -23.97
N ARG A 301 2.21 -9.02 -22.67
CA ARG A 301 1.50 -10.20 -22.16
C ARG A 301 0.04 -10.21 -22.59
N ALA A 302 -0.67 -9.10 -22.44
CA ALA A 302 -2.05 -8.98 -22.88
C ALA A 302 -2.20 -9.20 -24.39
N THR A 303 -1.33 -8.58 -25.21
CA THR A 303 -1.38 -8.74 -26.68
C THR A 303 -1.16 -10.19 -27.10
N LEU A 304 -0.17 -10.87 -26.51
CA LEU A 304 0.07 -12.29 -26.78
C LEU A 304 -1.11 -13.17 -26.34
N ARG A 305 -1.68 -12.88 -25.18
CA ARG A 305 -2.82 -13.61 -24.62
C ARG A 305 -4.10 -13.44 -25.45
N VAL A 306 -4.35 -12.25 -26.00
CA VAL A 306 -5.45 -12.02 -26.94
C VAL A 306 -5.20 -12.77 -28.26
N LYS A 307 -3.97 -12.69 -28.81
CA LYS A 307 -3.61 -13.33 -30.08
C LYS A 307 -3.71 -14.86 -30.01
N ASN A 308 -3.25 -15.45 -28.92
CA ASN A 308 -3.17 -16.91 -28.77
C ASN A 308 -4.48 -17.51 -28.22
N GLY A 309 -5.38 -16.68 -27.69
CA GLY A 309 -6.51 -17.15 -26.90
C GLY A 309 -6.08 -17.77 -25.56
N SER A 310 -7.02 -18.39 -24.84
CA SER A 310 -6.73 -19.18 -23.64
C SER A 310 -7.28 -20.57 -23.72
N LEU A 311 -6.55 -21.48 -23.10
CA LEU A 311 -7.06 -22.79 -22.74
C LEU A 311 -7.61 -22.82 -21.31
N SER A 312 -7.43 -21.76 -20.52
CA SER A 312 -7.82 -21.69 -19.11
C SER A 312 -8.55 -20.39 -18.76
N ARG A 313 -9.38 -20.43 -17.71
CA ARG A 313 -10.09 -19.24 -17.18
C ARG A 313 -9.17 -18.45 -16.24
N ASP A 314 -8.12 -17.86 -16.80
CA ASP A 314 -7.22 -16.94 -16.09
C ASP A 314 -7.94 -15.63 -15.69
N LEU A 315 -7.27 -14.76 -14.94
CA LEU A 315 -7.83 -13.46 -14.57
C LEU A 315 -8.20 -12.63 -15.79
N PHE A 316 -7.38 -12.67 -16.85
CA PHE A 316 -7.63 -11.95 -18.09
C PHE A 316 -8.98 -12.31 -18.70
N HIS A 317 -9.39 -13.58 -18.68
CA HIS A 317 -10.70 -14.04 -19.13
C HIS A 317 -11.86 -13.22 -18.50
N HIS A 318 -11.79 -13.00 -17.18
CA HIS A 318 -12.80 -12.23 -16.46
C HIS A 318 -12.70 -10.73 -16.73
N LEU A 319 -11.49 -10.17 -16.73
CA LEU A 319 -11.26 -8.75 -16.95
C LEU A 319 -11.61 -8.31 -18.38
N ASN A 320 -11.37 -9.17 -19.37
CA ASN A 320 -11.68 -8.95 -20.78
C ASN A 320 -13.17 -9.20 -21.12
N GLY A 321 -13.97 -9.64 -20.15
CA GLY A 321 -15.41 -9.90 -20.35
C GLY A 321 -15.72 -11.15 -21.19
N GLU A 322 -14.77 -12.07 -21.32
CA GLU A 322 -14.95 -13.35 -22.05
C GLU A 322 -15.95 -14.29 -21.36
N ASP A 323 -16.31 -14.00 -20.11
CA ASP A 323 -17.35 -14.69 -19.35
C ASP A 323 -18.78 -14.30 -19.76
N GLY A 324 -18.94 -13.35 -20.70
CA GLY A 324 -20.23 -12.87 -21.20
C GLY A 324 -21.04 -12.07 -20.18
N LYS A 325 -20.46 -11.71 -19.03
CA LYS A 325 -21.15 -10.98 -17.95
C LYS A 325 -20.96 -9.47 -17.99
N ALA A 326 -20.00 -8.97 -18.78
CA ALA A 326 -19.65 -7.56 -18.83
C ALA A 326 -20.58 -6.70 -19.72
N GLY A 327 -21.45 -7.31 -20.54
CA GLY A 327 -22.31 -6.61 -21.50
C GLY A 327 -21.54 -6.09 -22.72
N THR A 328 -20.47 -5.33 -22.49
CA THR A 328 -19.50 -4.88 -23.51
C THR A 328 -18.07 -5.19 -23.07
N GLN A 329 -17.21 -5.51 -24.04
CA GLN A 329 -15.79 -5.72 -23.77
C GLN A 329 -15.13 -4.39 -23.39
N PRO A 330 -14.37 -4.33 -22.29
CA PRO A 330 -13.66 -3.13 -21.91
C PRO A 330 -12.48 -2.83 -22.85
N PRO A 331 -12.00 -1.58 -22.90
CA PRO A 331 -10.80 -1.24 -23.65
C PRO A 331 -9.59 -2.10 -23.21
N LEU A 332 -8.80 -2.58 -24.17
CA LEU A 332 -7.66 -3.45 -23.86
C LEU A 332 -6.66 -2.81 -22.89
N GLU A 333 -6.42 -1.50 -22.99
CA GLU A 333 -5.53 -0.77 -22.08
C GLU A 333 -5.98 -0.85 -20.61
N LEU A 334 -7.29 -0.90 -20.37
CA LEU A 334 -7.87 -1.07 -19.04
C LEU A 334 -7.59 -2.48 -18.51
N VAL A 335 -7.76 -3.49 -19.36
CA VAL A 335 -7.46 -4.89 -19.03
C VAL A 335 -5.97 -5.08 -18.76
N VAL A 336 -5.10 -4.44 -19.54
CA VAL A 336 -3.64 -4.40 -19.33
C VAL A 336 -3.32 -3.80 -17.96
N ALA A 337 -3.88 -2.64 -17.63
CA ALA A 337 -3.61 -1.96 -16.36
C ALA A 337 -4.01 -2.83 -15.15
N ASP A 338 -5.16 -3.51 -15.22
CA ASP A 338 -5.66 -4.37 -14.15
C ASP A 338 -4.92 -5.73 -14.08
N GLY A 339 -4.61 -6.35 -15.21
CA GLY A 339 -3.80 -7.58 -15.24
C GLY A 339 -2.39 -7.36 -14.72
N THR A 340 -1.76 -6.24 -15.10
CA THR A 340 -0.43 -5.85 -14.62
C THR A 340 -0.45 -5.55 -13.13
N LEU A 341 -1.49 -4.86 -12.64
CA LEU A 341 -1.72 -4.66 -11.21
C LEU A 341 -1.78 -5.99 -10.46
N ALA A 342 -2.47 -7.01 -11.01
CA ALA A 342 -2.56 -8.31 -10.38
C ALA A 342 -1.17 -8.93 -10.18
N VAL A 343 -0.34 -8.96 -11.23
CA VAL A 343 1.02 -9.50 -11.16
C VAL A 343 1.84 -8.76 -10.11
N ILE A 344 1.87 -7.43 -10.13
CA ILE A 344 2.65 -6.64 -9.18
C ILE A 344 2.17 -6.86 -7.73
N ALA A 345 0.88 -6.63 -7.48
CA ALA A 345 0.34 -6.62 -6.13
C ALA A 345 0.34 -8.02 -5.50
N GLY A 346 0.11 -9.06 -6.29
CA GLY A 346 0.11 -10.44 -5.78
C GLY A 346 1.52 -11.02 -5.61
N SER A 347 2.48 -10.66 -6.44
CA SER A 347 3.82 -11.27 -6.38
C SER A 347 4.65 -10.74 -5.21
N ASP A 348 4.78 -9.41 -5.11
CA ASP A 348 5.62 -8.76 -4.08
C ASP A 348 5.13 -9.06 -2.67
N THR A 349 3.80 -8.98 -2.48
CA THR A 349 3.23 -9.19 -1.15
C THR A 349 3.31 -10.64 -0.70
N THR A 350 3.04 -11.60 -1.58
CA THR A 350 3.18 -13.03 -1.27
C THR A 350 4.63 -13.42 -1.01
N THR A 351 5.58 -12.84 -1.75
CA THR A 351 7.02 -12.99 -1.48
C THR A 351 7.36 -12.59 -0.04
N GLY A 352 6.90 -11.40 0.38
CA GLY A 352 7.10 -10.92 1.75
C GLY A 352 6.47 -11.84 2.80
N VAL A 353 5.25 -12.33 2.55
CA VAL A 353 4.57 -13.25 3.48
C VAL A 353 5.33 -14.57 3.61
N LEU A 354 5.70 -15.20 2.49
CA LEU A 354 6.45 -16.45 2.47
C LEU A 354 7.79 -16.31 3.19
N THR A 355 8.55 -15.27 2.85
CA THR A 355 9.87 -15.02 3.44
C THR A 355 9.78 -14.87 4.96
N ASN A 356 8.86 -14.03 5.44
CA ASN A 356 8.71 -13.78 6.88
C ASN A 356 8.14 -14.97 7.64
N LEU A 357 7.25 -15.73 7.03
CA LEU A 357 6.73 -16.96 7.61
C LEU A 357 7.83 -17.99 7.83
N PHE A 358 8.62 -18.29 6.80
CA PHE A 358 9.72 -19.24 6.91
C PHE A 358 10.80 -18.73 7.88
N PHE A 359 11.09 -17.43 7.88
CA PHE A 359 11.92 -16.82 8.91
C PHE A 359 11.40 -17.09 10.33
N CYS A 360 10.09 -16.92 10.57
CA CYS A 360 9.49 -17.21 11.87
C CYS A 360 9.60 -18.70 12.22
N LEU A 361 9.26 -19.60 11.30
CA LEU A 361 9.31 -21.05 11.53
C LEU A 361 10.73 -21.54 11.81
N LEU A 362 11.71 -21.10 11.03
CA LEU A 362 13.11 -21.49 11.19
C LEU A 362 13.73 -20.96 12.50
N ARG A 363 13.23 -19.83 13.01
CA ARG A 363 13.62 -19.30 14.33
C ARG A 363 12.92 -19.96 15.51
N HIS A 364 11.86 -20.75 15.27
CA HIS A 364 11.04 -21.39 16.32
C HIS A 364 10.82 -22.87 15.98
N PRO A 365 11.84 -23.73 16.20
CA PRO A 365 11.81 -25.15 15.83
C PRO A 365 10.62 -25.91 16.42
N GLU A 366 10.14 -25.52 17.61
CA GLU A 366 8.96 -26.10 18.24
C GLU A 366 7.68 -25.88 17.42
N SER A 367 7.53 -24.68 16.85
CA SER A 367 6.40 -24.35 15.97
C SER A 367 6.53 -25.09 14.63
N TYR A 368 7.76 -25.19 14.11
CA TYR A 368 8.04 -25.95 12.89
C TYR A 368 7.66 -27.42 13.03
N VAL A 369 8.16 -28.11 14.07
CA VAL A 369 7.90 -29.54 14.29
C VAL A 369 6.41 -29.82 14.47
N ARG A 370 5.71 -28.95 15.22
CA ARG A 370 4.25 -29.07 15.40
C ARG A 370 3.49 -28.88 14.10
N LEU A 371 3.89 -27.91 13.28
CA LEU A 371 3.28 -27.66 11.98
C LEU A 371 3.53 -28.82 11.00
N GLN A 372 4.76 -29.35 10.99
CA GLN A 372 5.11 -30.54 10.22
C GLN A 372 4.22 -31.73 10.60
N ALA A 373 4.03 -31.99 11.91
CA ALA A 373 3.15 -33.06 12.37
C ALA A 373 1.68 -32.86 11.93
N GLU A 374 1.17 -31.63 11.90
CA GLU A 374 -0.17 -31.35 11.37
C GLU A 374 -0.25 -31.59 9.86
N VAL A 375 0.76 -31.15 9.10
CA VAL A 375 0.82 -31.42 7.65
C VAL A 375 0.87 -32.92 7.38
N ASP A 376 1.76 -33.65 8.03
CA ASP A 376 1.97 -35.09 7.81
C ASP A 376 0.70 -35.91 8.11
N LYS A 377 -0.12 -35.44 9.07
CA LYS A 377 -1.42 -36.02 9.39
C LYS A 377 -2.43 -35.92 8.22
N PHE A 378 -2.45 -34.80 7.53
CA PHE A 378 -3.43 -34.53 6.46
C PHE A 378 -2.88 -34.76 5.05
N CYS A 379 -1.57 -34.94 4.92
CA CYS A 379 -0.87 -35.21 3.67
C CYS A 379 0.17 -36.33 3.91
N PRO A 380 -0.27 -37.59 4.08
CA PRO A 380 0.65 -38.70 4.29
C PRO A 380 1.59 -38.93 3.09
N LEU A 381 2.71 -39.62 3.35
CA LEU A 381 3.73 -39.93 2.35
C LEU A 381 3.13 -40.73 1.18
N GLY A 382 3.35 -40.26 -0.05
CA GLY A 382 2.83 -40.88 -1.27
C GLY A 382 1.51 -40.27 -1.79
N GLU A 383 0.80 -39.50 -0.98
CA GLU A 383 -0.36 -38.73 -1.45
C GLU A 383 0.04 -37.40 -2.10
N ASN A 384 -0.83 -36.92 -2.99
CA ASN A 384 -0.68 -35.63 -3.62
C ASN A 384 -0.83 -34.51 -2.59
N ALA A 385 0.29 -33.95 -2.12
CA ALA A 385 0.37 -32.79 -1.23
C ALA A 385 -0.30 -31.53 -1.83
N LEU A 386 -0.76 -31.60 -3.08
CA LEU A 386 -1.39 -30.53 -3.82
C LEU A 386 -2.92 -30.57 -3.73
N ASN A 387 -3.50 -31.45 -2.88
CA ASN A 387 -4.93 -31.56 -2.67
C ASN A 387 -5.44 -30.51 -1.66
N THR A 388 -6.30 -29.59 -2.11
CA THR A 388 -6.85 -28.51 -1.25
C THR A 388 -7.90 -28.97 -0.24
N LYS A 389 -8.40 -30.21 -0.36
CA LYS A 389 -9.53 -30.72 0.43
C LYS A 389 -9.34 -30.53 1.94
N HIS A 390 -8.12 -30.74 2.43
CA HIS A 390 -7.80 -30.72 3.86
C HIS A 390 -7.18 -29.41 4.34
N LEU A 391 -6.94 -28.44 3.45
CA LEU A 391 -6.34 -27.16 3.86
C LEU A 391 -7.20 -26.43 4.89
N GLY A 392 -8.52 -26.52 4.79
CA GLY A 392 -9.45 -25.94 5.75
C GLY A 392 -9.34 -26.54 7.15
N ASP A 393 -8.90 -27.78 7.27
CA ASP A 393 -8.83 -28.54 8.52
C ASP A 393 -7.52 -28.33 9.29
N MET A 394 -6.50 -27.75 8.65
CA MET A 394 -5.19 -27.48 9.24
C MET A 394 -5.23 -26.19 10.08
N VAL A 395 -5.74 -26.30 11.30
CA VAL A 395 -5.96 -25.16 12.21
C VAL A 395 -4.64 -24.53 12.70
N TYR A 396 -3.59 -25.33 12.93
CA TYR A 396 -2.30 -24.79 13.37
C TYR A 396 -1.58 -24.06 12.24
N LEU A 397 -1.64 -24.56 11.01
CA LEU A 397 -1.19 -23.86 9.81
C LEU A 397 -1.81 -22.47 9.70
N ASN A 398 -3.13 -22.37 9.88
CA ASN A 398 -3.82 -21.08 9.94
C ASN A 398 -3.29 -20.17 11.06
N ALA A 399 -3.05 -20.73 12.25
CA ALA A 399 -2.54 -19.99 13.40
C ALA A 399 -1.12 -19.44 13.14
N VAL A 400 -0.24 -20.25 12.57
CA VAL A 400 1.13 -19.86 12.18
C VAL A 400 1.09 -18.75 11.13
N LEU A 401 0.25 -18.88 10.10
CA LEU A 401 0.08 -17.87 9.06
C LEU A 401 -0.40 -16.54 9.62
N ASN A 402 -1.44 -16.58 10.45
CA ASN A 402 -1.99 -15.39 11.09
C ASN A 402 -0.94 -14.70 11.97
N GLU A 403 -0.14 -15.47 12.72
CA GLU A 403 0.89 -14.92 13.59
C GLU A 403 2.06 -14.31 12.81
N ALA A 404 2.49 -14.96 11.73
CA ALA A 404 3.51 -14.41 10.84
C ALA A 404 3.03 -13.09 10.21
N LEU A 405 1.79 -13.04 9.72
CA LEU A 405 1.18 -11.81 9.18
C LEU A 405 0.95 -10.73 10.24
N ARG A 406 0.75 -11.11 11.51
CA ARG A 406 0.60 -10.15 12.60
C ARG A 406 1.94 -9.45 12.85
N LEU A 407 3.01 -10.22 13.00
CA LEU A 407 4.36 -9.68 13.19
C LEU A 407 4.86 -8.96 11.93
N TYR A 408 4.68 -9.54 10.76
CA TYR A 408 5.22 -9.04 9.50
C TYR A 408 4.10 -8.86 8.47
N PRO A 409 3.23 -7.84 8.66
CA PRO A 409 2.16 -7.55 7.71
C PRO A 409 2.75 -7.08 6.38
N ALA A 410 2.24 -7.59 5.25
CA ALA A 410 2.71 -7.18 3.92
C ALA A 410 2.46 -5.68 3.63
N GLY A 411 1.47 -5.06 4.30
CA GLY A 411 1.19 -3.63 4.26
C GLY A 411 1.39 -2.97 5.63
N PRO A 412 2.63 -2.77 6.11
CA PRO A 412 2.89 -2.39 7.49
C PRO A 412 2.47 -0.95 7.82
N SER A 413 2.48 -0.05 6.83
CA SER A 413 2.12 1.36 7.00
C SER A 413 0.62 1.65 6.78
N GLY A 414 -0.17 0.61 6.50
CA GLY A 414 -1.59 0.71 6.16
C GLY A 414 -1.87 1.47 4.86
N SER A 415 -3.15 1.72 4.64
CA SER A 415 -3.65 2.38 3.44
C SER A 415 -4.20 3.76 3.76
N GLN A 416 -3.79 4.73 2.95
CA GLN A 416 -4.21 6.10 3.10
C GLN A 416 -5.65 6.25 2.61
N ARG A 417 -6.48 6.82 3.48
CA ARG A 417 -7.83 7.28 3.20
C ARG A 417 -7.90 8.80 3.35
N THR A 418 -8.93 9.41 2.77
CA THR A 418 -9.09 10.87 2.78
C THR A 418 -10.51 11.28 3.10
N THR A 419 -10.69 12.36 3.86
CA THR A 419 -12.02 12.98 4.02
C THR A 419 -12.52 13.61 2.71
N GLY A 420 -11.61 13.95 1.79
CA GLY A 420 -11.93 14.50 0.47
C GLY A 420 -12.43 15.95 0.52
N LYS A 421 -12.32 16.65 -0.62
CA LYS A 421 -12.81 18.02 -0.79
C LYS A 421 -14.30 18.04 -1.10
N GLY A 422 -15.06 18.91 -0.45
CA GLY A 422 -16.51 19.05 -0.57
C GLY A 422 -17.32 18.09 0.31
N HIS A 423 -16.67 17.23 1.10
CA HIS A 423 -17.34 16.19 1.90
C HIS A 423 -17.38 16.50 3.41
N GLY A 424 -16.79 17.62 3.82
CA GLY A 424 -16.68 18.06 5.21
C GLY A 424 -15.76 17.18 6.08
N GLY A 425 -15.58 17.57 7.33
CA GLY A 425 -14.86 16.75 8.31
C GLY A 425 -15.64 15.51 8.75
N LYS A 426 -14.93 14.47 9.18
CA LYS A 426 -15.47 13.17 9.57
C LYS A 426 -14.89 12.71 10.90
N PHE A 427 -15.72 12.09 11.74
CA PHE A 427 -15.23 11.38 12.91
C PHE A 427 -14.75 9.99 12.51
N VAL A 428 -13.57 9.63 12.99
CA VAL A 428 -12.97 8.31 12.84
C VAL A 428 -12.60 7.82 14.23
N GLY A 429 -13.46 6.97 14.81
CA GLY A 429 -13.38 6.65 16.24
C GLY A 429 -13.58 7.92 17.08
N PRO A 430 -12.71 8.20 18.07
CA PRO A 430 -12.78 9.41 18.88
C PRO A 430 -12.18 10.66 18.21
N TYR A 431 -11.62 10.54 16.99
CA TYR A 431 -10.86 11.61 16.35
C TYR A 431 -11.69 12.35 15.29
N TYR A 432 -11.73 13.67 15.37
CA TYR A 432 -12.32 14.51 14.32
C TYR A 432 -11.28 14.83 13.24
N LEU A 433 -11.45 14.29 12.05
CA LEU A 433 -10.61 14.60 10.90
C LEU A 433 -11.27 15.72 10.09
N PRO A 434 -10.65 16.91 9.97
CA PRO A 434 -11.13 17.96 9.10
C PRO A 434 -11.22 17.52 7.63
N GLU A 435 -11.88 18.33 6.82
CA GLU A 435 -11.89 18.18 5.37
C GLU A 435 -10.45 18.16 4.80
N GLU A 436 -10.26 17.51 3.64
CA GLU A 436 -8.96 17.39 2.96
C GLU A 436 -7.84 16.79 3.85
N THR A 437 -8.20 15.98 4.84
CA THR A 437 -7.26 15.28 5.73
C THR A 437 -7.06 13.84 5.28
N ASN A 438 -5.80 13.48 5.09
CA ASN A 438 -5.40 12.10 4.86
C ASN A 438 -5.17 11.38 6.20
N ALA A 439 -5.58 10.13 6.28
CA ALA A 439 -5.35 9.29 7.47
C ALA A 439 -5.06 7.85 7.07
N SER A 440 -4.24 7.17 7.85
CA SER A 440 -4.00 5.73 7.73
C SER A 440 -4.01 5.05 9.10
N ILE A 441 -4.42 3.78 9.13
CA ILE A 441 -4.17 2.92 10.29
C ILE A 441 -2.76 2.36 10.18
N HIS A 442 -1.92 2.59 11.19
CA HIS A 442 -0.56 2.06 11.21
C HIS A 442 -0.54 0.60 11.67
N THR A 443 -0.81 -0.32 10.74
CA THR A 443 -0.93 -1.77 10.97
C THR A 443 0.21 -2.33 11.82
N TRP A 444 1.45 -1.94 11.53
CA TRP A 444 2.63 -2.38 12.28
C TRP A 444 2.56 -2.04 13.77
N SER A 445 2.09 -0.83 14.12
CA SER A 445 1.91 -0.43 15.52
C SER A 445 0.72 -1.12 16.15
N VAL A 446 -0.41 -1.21 15.44
CA VAL A 446 -1.63 -1.85 15.96
C VAL A 446 -1.36 -3.31 16.34
N HIS A 447 -0.64 -4.02 15.47
CA HIS A 447 -0.30 -5.44 15.67
C HIS A 447 0.73 -5.67 16.78
N ARG A 448 1.46 -4.62 17.18
CA ARG A 448 2.44 -4.64 18.28
C ARG A 448 1.96 -3.95 19.54
N ASP A 449 0.69 -3.59 19.59
CA ASP A 449 0.12 -2.93 20.76
C ASP A 449 -0.27 -3.97 21.81
N ALA A 450 0.30 -3.87 23.01
CA ALA A 450 0.01 -4.76 24.13
C ALA A 450 -1.46 -4.70 24.58
N ARG A 451 -2.21 -3.63 24.24
CA ARG A 451 -3.66 -3.53 24.48
C ARG A 451 -4.46 -4.50 23.61
N ASN A 452 -3.90 -4.90 22.47
CA ASN A 452 -4.50 -5.79 21.48
C ASN A 452 -3.92 -7.20 21.55
N PHE A 453 -2.61 -7.34 21.78
CA PHE A 453 -1.90 -8.62 21.77
C PHE A 453 -0.96 -8.78 22.96
N SER A 454 -1.18 -9.81 23.79
CA SER A 454 -0.26 -10.17 24.87
C SER A 454 1.09 -10.65 24.32
N MET A 455 2.20 -10.17 24.89
CA MET A 455 3.56 -10.39 24.37
C MET A 455 3.64 -10.09 22.87
N PRO A 456 3.41 -8.82 22.47
CA PRO A 456 3.18 -8.46 21.08
C PRO A 456 4.36 -8.75 20.15
N ASP A 457 5.59 -8.74 20.64
CA ASP A 457 6.78 -8.98 19.80
C ASP A 457 7.15 -10.46 19.69
N LYS A 458 6.51 -11.35 20.46
CA LYS A 458 6.79 -12.79 20.43
C LYS A 458 5.98 -13.48 19.33
N PHE A 459 6.62 -14.34 18.55
CA PHE A 459 5.94 -15.28 17.67
C PHE A 459 5.28 -16.37 18.50
N TRP A 460 3.95 -16.34 18.58
CA TRP A 460 3.18 -17.27 19.40
C TRP A 460 1.89 -17.70 18.68
N PRO A 461 1.95 -18.67 17.75
CA PRO A 461 0.79 -19.13 16.98
C PRO A 461 -0.40 -19.56 17.84
N GLU A 462 -0.15 -20.18 19.00
CA GLU A 462 -1.20 -20.71 19.88
C GLU A 462 -2.21 -19.65 20.34
N ARG A 463 -1.84 -18.36 20.31
CA ARG A 463 -2.78 -17.27 20.63
C ARG A 463 -4.03 -17.30 19.76
N TRP A 464 -3.92 -17.76 18.51
CA TRP A 464 -5.03 -17.84 17.57
C TRP A 464 -5.96 -19.01 17.87
N LEU A 465 -5.43 -20.11 18.40
CA LEU A 465 -6.21 -21.27 18.83
C LEU A 465 -7.02 -20.94 20.09
N ILE A 466 -6.37 -20.33 21.09
CA ILE A 466 -7.01 -19.93 22.36
C ILE A 466 -8.14 -18.92 22.09
N ALA A 467 -7.89 -17.98 21.18
CA ALA A 467 -8.87 -16.97 20.81
C ALA A 467 -10.11 -17.55 20.13
N GLU A 468 -9.95 -18.58 19.30
CA GLU A 468 -11.06 -19.30 18.66
C GLU A 468 -11.93 -20.02 19.69
N ASP A 469 -11.31 -20.73 20.63
CA ASP A 469 -12.01 -21.45 21.70
C ASP A 469 -12.83 -20.51 22.58
N LEU A 470 -12.26 -19.36 22.99
CA LEU A 470 -12.96 -18.36 23.81
C LEU A 470 -14.17 -17.75 23.09
N VAL A 471 -14.07 -17.56 21.77
CA VAL A 471 -15.16 -17.02 20.94
C VAL A 471 -16.29 -18.04 20.79
N LEU A 472 -15.96 -19.32 20.64
CA LEU A 472 -16.94 -20.42 20.57
C LEU A 472 -17.67 -20.57 21.92
N GLN A 473 -16.93 -20.52 23.04
CA GLN A 473 -17.50 -20.57 24.38
C GLN A 473 -18.46 -19.40 24.64
N ALA A 474 -18.11 -18.17 24.23
CA ALA A 474 -18.96 -16.99 24.38
C ALA A 474 -20.25 -17.03 23.52
N GLN A 475 -20.29 -17.88 22.48
CA GLN A 475 -21.46 -18.06 21.61
C GLN A 475 -22.36 -19.23 22.04
N THR A 476 -21.95 -20.02 23.03
CA THR A 476 -22.71 -21.17 23.50
C THR A 476 -23.86 -20.69 24.40
N PRO A 477 -25.14 -20.91 24.03
CA PRO A 477 -26.27 -20.48 24.86
C PRO A 477 -26.28 -21.27 26.18
N GLY A 478 -26.09 -20.60 27.32
CA GLY A 478 -26.24 -21.22 28.65
C GLY A 478 -25.21 -20.80 29.70
N LEU A 479 -24.07 -20.21 29.31
CA LEU A 479 -23.08 -19.67 30.26
C LEU A 479 -23.26 -18.15 30.40
N GLY A 480 -23.99 -17.75 31.44
CA GLY A 480 -24.37 -16.37 31.74
C GLY A 480 -23.21 -15.44 32.08
N LEU A 481 -22.39 -15.05 31.11
CA LEU A 481 -21.52 -13.88 31.23
C LEU A 481 -22.35 -12.62 31.02
N THR A 482 -22.55 -11.88 32.11
CA THR A 482 -23.43 -10.71 32.19
C THR A 482 -22.96 -9.54 31.31
N ARG A 483 -23.93 -8.90 30.67
CA ARG A 483 -23.86 -7.84 29.65
C ARG A 483 -23.18 -6.51 30.06
N ARG A 484 -22.54 -6.42 31.22
CA ARG A 484 -21.96 -5.15 31.76
C ARG A 484 -20.47 -4.94 31.45
N HIS A 485 -19.74 -5.97 31.03
CA HIS A 485 -18.33 -5.84 30.61
C HIS A 485 -18.13 -5.92 29.08
N THR A 486 -19.21 -6.01 28.31
CA THR A 486 -19.16 -6.41 26.90
C THR A 486 -18.90 -5.28 25.91
N THR A 487 -18.95 -4.00 26.25
CA THR A 487 -18.69 -2.92 25.27
C THR A 487 -17.21 -2.77 24.91
N THR A 488 -16.29 -2.94 25.87
CA THR A 488 -14.84 -2.94 25.62
C THR A 488 -14.29 -4.33 25.28
N ALA A 489 -14.94 -5.40 25.72
CA ALA A 489 -14.54 -6.78 25.39
C ALA A 489 -15.01 -7.23 24.00
N SER A 490 -16.18 -6.77 23.52
CA SER A 490 -16.68 -7.13 22.18
C SER A 490 -15.81 -6.57 21.05
N GLY A 491 -15.24 -5.37 21.19
CA GLY A 491 -14.26 -4.84 20.22
C GLY A 491 -12.93 -5.60 20.20
N ARG A 492 -12.50 -6.15 21.35
CA ARG A 492 -11.26 -6.96 21.48
C ARG A 492 -11.46 -8.40 21.00
N LEU A 493 -12.61 -9.00 21.28
CA LEU A 493 -13.02 -10.32 20.74
C LEU A 493 -13.39 -10.26 19.25
N TRP A 494 -13.82 -9.09 18.75
CA TRP A 494 -13.98 -8.84 17.31
C TRP A 494 -12.65 -8.95 16.56
N PHE A 495 -11.55 -8.51 17.18
CA PHE A 495 -10.19 -8.72 16.68
C PHE A 495 -9.80 -10.20 16.58
N ALA A 496 -10.23 -11.02 17.55
CA ALA A 496 -10.00 -12.46 17.53
C ALA A 496 -10.78 -13.19 16.42
N ARG A 497 -12.06 -12.87 16.21
CA ARG A 497 -12.93 -13.59 15.23
C ARG A 497 -12.83 -13.06 13.80
N ARG A 498 -12.68 -11.74 13.61
CA ARG A 498 -12.60 -11.08 12.30
C ARG A 498 -11.29 -10.38 12.05
N GLY A 499 -10.62 -9.88 13.10
CA GLY A 499 -9.28 -9.26 13.02
C GLY A 499 -8.12 -10.24 12.86
N SER A 500 -8.37 -11.46 12.35
CA SER A 500 -7.34 -12.16 11.58
C SER A 500 -6.79 -11.18 10.54
N CYS A 501 -5.49 -11.23 10.27
CA CYS A 501 -4.84 -10.44 9.21
C CYS A 501 -5.60 -10.50 7.86
N ARG A 502 -6.47 -11.51 7.67
CA ARG A 502 -7.52 -11.59 6.65
C ARG A 502 -8.37 -10.32 6.51
N CYS A 503 -8.90 -9.72 7.58
CA CYS A 503 -9.69 -8.48 7.47
C CYS A 503 -8.84 -7.29 7.07
N TRP A 504 -7.62 -7.17 7.58
CA TRP A 504 -6.76 -6.02 7.33
C TRP A 504 -6.34 -5.90 5.87
N TRP A 505 -6.05 -7.04 5.25
CA TRP A 505 -5.78 -7.16 3.83
C TRP A 505 -7.04 -7.01 2.97
N SER A 506 -8.17 -7.56 3.44
CA SER A 506 -9.43 -7.54 2.69
C SER A 506 -10.10 -6.17 2.73
N VAL A 507 -9.96 -5.38 3.79
CA VAL A 507 -10.61 -4.07 3.93
C VAL A 507 -10.05 -3.04 2.92
N ASP A 508 -8.85 -3.25 2.39
CA ASP A 508 -8.33 -2.38 1.33
C ASP A 508 -9.01 -2.54 -0.02
N LEU A 509 -9.78 -3.62 -0.23
CA LEU A 509 -10.48 -3.91 -1.48
C LEU A 509 -11.92 -4.46 -1.31
N ALA A 510 -12.43 -4.62 -0.08
CA ALA A 510 -13.72 -5.23 0.23
C ALA A 510 -14.71 -4.26 0.90
N SER A 511 -14.63 -2.96 0.61
CA SER A 511 -15.51 -1.98 1.24
C SER A 511 -16.96 -2.01 0.75
N GLU A 512 -17.39 -2.87 -0.16
CA GLU A 512 -18.83 -2.94 -0.51
C GLU A 512 -19.27 -4.38 -0.77
N CYS A 513 -19.75 -5.05 0.29
CA CYS A 513 -20.95 -5.89 0.30
C CYS A 513 -21.01 -6.70 1.61
N SER A 514 -22.17 -6.62 2.26
CA SER A 514 -22.63 -7.54 3.29
C SER A 514 -22.62 -8.99 2.77
N GLY A 515 -21.91 -9.87 3.47
CA GLY A 515 -22.00 -11.32 3.26
C GLY A 515 -20.98 -11.84 2.24
N HIS A 516 -20.09 -12.71 2.72
CA HIS A 516 -19.33 -13.71 1.96
C HIS A 516 -18.73 -13.26 0.62
N VAL A 517 -17.45 -12.87 0.59
CA VAL A 517 -16.48 -13.12 -0.51
C VAL A 517 -15.13 -12.46 -0.13
N TRP A 518 -14.04 -13.24 -0.13
CA TRP A 518 -12.69 -12.87 0.29
C TRP A 518 -11.80 -12.64 -0.94
N PHE A 519 -10.95 -11.60 -0.99
CA PHE A 519 -10.35 -11.20 -2.27
C PHE A 519 -8.84 -10.94 -2.36
N SER A 520 -8.27 -11.54 -3.41
CA SER A 520 -7.03 -11.28 -4.17
C SER A 520 -5.68 -11.35 -3.42
N SER A 521 -5.51 -10.56 -2.34
CA SER A 521 -4.40 -10.64 -1.35
C SER A 521 -4.21 -11.97 -0.65
N GLN A 522 -5.37 -12.52 -0.27
CA GLN A 522 -5.44 -13.69 0.58
C GLN A 522 -5.19 -14.98 -0.19
N ILE A 523 -5.28 -15.03 -1.51
CA ILE A 523 -5.41 -16.33 -2.18
C ILE A 523 -4.08 -16.80 -2.76
N SER A 524 -3.29 -15.87 -3.33
CA SER A 524 -1.89 -16.15 -3.67
C SER A 524 -1.07 -16.49 -2.41
N SER A 525 -1.30 -15.75 -1.33
CA SER A 525 -0.65 -16.02 -0.04
C SER A 525 -1.27 -17.25 0.65
N ASP A 526 -2.56 -17.33 0.95
CA ASP A 526 -3.09 -18.41 1.80
C ASP A 526 -3.13 -19.77 1.09
N LEU A 527 -3.39 -19.88 -0.23
CA LEU A 527 -3.22 -21.16 -0.91
C LEU A 527 -1.73 -21.44 -1.15
N GLY A 528 -1.01 -20.55 -1.83
CA GLY A 528 0.40 -20.78 -2.21
C GLY A 528 1.32 -21.03 -1.03
N VAL A 529 1.11 -20.31 0.07
CA VAL A 529 1.87 -20.49 1.31
C VAL A 529 1.52 -21.82 1.97
N ARG A 530 0.25 -22.23 2.02
CA ARG A 530 -0.10 -23.55 2.55
C ARG A 530 0.51 -24.67 1.73
N TYR A 531 0.48 -24.57 0.41
CA TYR A 531 1.14 -25.49 -0.51
C TYR A 531 2.65 -25.58 -0.26
N LEU A 532 3.30 -24.43 -0.10
CA LEU A 532 4.73 -24.39 0.15
C LEU A 532 5.11 -24.89 1.53
N ILE A 533 4.31 -24.62 2.57
CA ILE A 533 4.50 -25.25 3.88
C ILE A 533 4.34 -26.76 3.75
N MET A 534 3.31 -27.25 3.04
CA MET A 534 3.08 -28.69 2.89
C MET A 534 4.26 -29.41 2.22
N LEU A 535 4.90 -28.75 1.26
CA LEU A 535 6.05 -29.31 0.57
C LEU A 535 7.36 -29.11 1.35
N ALA A 536 7.53 -27.97 2.04
CA ALA A 536 8.74 -27.68 2.80
C ALA A 536 8.80 -28.39 4.16
N SER A 537 7.66 -28.76 4.74
CA SER A 537 7.62 -29.64 5.92
C SER A 537 8.10 -31.06 5.59
N ARG A 538 8.19 -31.43 4.31
CA ARG A 538 8.77 -32.71 3.89
C ARG A 538 10.29 -32.66 3.71
N ILE A 539 10.91 -31.48 3.84
CA ILE A 539 12.36 -31.30 3.78
C ILE A 539 12.93 -31.47 5.21
N PRO A 540 13.92 -32.36 5.44
CA PRO A 540 14.46 -32.62 6.77
C PRO A 540 14.97 -31.35 7.48
N PRO A 541 14.73 -31.19 8.81
CA PRO A 541 15.24 -30.05 9.58
C PRO A 541 16.77 -29.84 9.46
N SER A 542 17.54 -30.92 9.28
CA SER A 542 18.99 -30.87 9.12
C SER A 542 19.44 -30.06 7.89
N TRP A 543 18.65 -30.08 6.81
CA TRP A 543 18.92 -29.29 5.61
C TRP A 543 18.80 -27.78 5.86
N TRP A 544 17.85 -27.39 6.71
CA TRP A 544 17.64 -25.98 7.04
C TRP A 544 18.69 -25.44 8.01
N ASN A 545 19.17 -26.28 8.94
CA ASN A 545 20.16 -25.90 9.94
C ASN A 545 21.55 -25.67 9.34
N GLU A 546 21.92 -26.38 8.29
CA GLU A 546 23.21 -26.19 7.60
C GLU A 546 23.23 -24.96 6.67
N ALA A 547 22.06 -24.45 6.28
CA ALA A 547 21.94 -23.34 5.34
C ALA A 547 22.21 -21.94 5.94
N TRP A 548 22.29 -21.82 7.28
CA TRP A 548 22.39 -20.54 7.99
C TRP A 548 23.66 -20.33 8.83
N LEU A 549 24.60 -21.28 8.81
CA LEU A 549 26.02 -21.03 9.13
C LEU A 549 26.75 -20.68 7.85
#